data_AF-A0A965LY80-F1
#
_entry.id   AF-A0A965LY80-F1
#
_cell.length_a   1.000
_cell.length_b   1.000
_cell.length_c   1.000
_cell.angle_alpha   90.00
_cell.angle_beta   90.00
_cell.angle_gamma   90.00
#
_symmetry.space_group_name_H-M   'P 1'
#
loop_
_entity.id
_entity.type
_entity.pdbx_description
1 polymer ?
#
loop_
_entity_poly.entity_id
_entity_poly.type
_entity_poly.pdbx_seq_one_letter_code
_entity_poly.pdbx_strand_id
1 'polypeptide(L)'
;MILYDLPAGMHPRRVRIFLAEKGQTIPSLAIDAANGENSQPEFLRLNPMGRLPVLVLDDGTAISESLAICRYLESLYPTPPLLGVGALEIAKVDMWIRRMEQQISNPIGDIFMHTSDFYRSRITQVPAYAEWSREKVMKSFAWLDGVLSGRPFIAGANYTVADIVAQCALVLGKAVGVRVPPEHAHLARWFAEVSARPTARA
;
A
#
# COMPACT_ATOMS: atom_id res chain seq x y z
N MET A 1 17.30 1.62 13.35
CA MET A 1 16.16 0.84 12.84
C MET A 1 16.50 0.23 11.47
N ILE A 2 15.97 -0.95 11.14
CA ILE A 2 16.14 -1.66 9.86
C ILE A 2 14.78 -2.08 9.30
N LEU A 3 14.54 -1.85 8.00
CA LEU A 3 13.33 -2.29 7.31
C LEU A 3 13.55 -3.65 6.63
N TYR A 4 12.85 -4.68 7.09
CA TYR A 4 12.75 -5.95 6.38
C TYR A 4 11.73 -5.75 5.25
N ASP A 5 12.24 -5.79 4.02
CA ASP A 5 11.56 -5.34 2.80
C ASP A 5 11.32 -6.50 1.83
N LEU A 6 10.36 -6.33 0.92
CA LEU A 6 10.22 -7.10 -0.30
C LEU A 6 10.12 -6.09 -1.45
N PRO A 7 11.18 -5.92 -2.28
CA PRO A 7 11.23 -4.87 -3.30
C PRO A 7 10.07 -4.88 -4.30
N ALA A 8 9.53 -6.06 -4.63
CA ALA A 8 8.36 -6.21 -5.50
C ALA A 8 7.02 -6.07 -4.77
N GLY A 9 7.03 -5.98 -3.44
CA GLY A 9 5.84 -6.02 -2.60
C GLY A 9 5.06 -4.70 -2.59
N MET A 10 3.75 -4.79 -2.73
CA MET A 10 2.83 -3.66 -2.66
C MET A 10 2.87 -2.95 -1.30
N HIS A 11 2.81 -3.69 -0.19
CA HIS A 11 2.81 -3.11 1.17
C HIS A 11 4.17 -2.51 1.56
N PRO A 12 5.31 -3.18 1.32
CA PRO A 12 6.61 -2.57 1.60
C PRO A 12 6.88 -1.31 0.80
N ARG A 13 6.44 -1.25 -0.47
CA ARG A 13 6.51 -0.04 -1.28
C ARG A 13 5.80 1.16 -0.64
N ARG A 14 4.70 0.95 0.10
CA ARG A 14 4.03 2.05 0.83
C ARG A 14 4.99 2.73 1.82
N VAL A 15 5.76 1.93 2.57
CA VAL A 15 6.74 2.44 3.55
C VAL A 15 7.90 3.13 2.86
N ARG A 16 8.38 2.60 1.73
CA ARG A 16 9.45 3.24 0.94
C ARG A 16 9.03 4.59 0.37
N ILE A 17 7.85 4.68 -0.25
CA ILE A 17 7.29 5.96 -0.71
C ILE A 17 7.11 6.91 0.46
N PHE A 18 6.58 6.44 1.59
CA PHE A 18 6.41 7.26 2.79
C PHE A 18 7.74 7.86 3.26
N LEU A 19 8.78 7.04 3.45
CA LEU A 19 10.10 7.51 3.86
C LEU A 19 10.69 8.52 2.85
N ALA A 20 10.56 8.25 1.55
CA ALA A 20 11.03 9.14 0.51
C ALA A 20 10.31 10.51 0.53
N GLU A 21 9.00 10.53 0.78
CA GLU A 21 8.23 11.77 0.97
C GLU A 21 8.63 12.53 2.24
N LYS A 22 9.11 11.83 3.27
CA LYS A 22 9.71 12.43 4.47
C LYS A 22 11.16 12.88 4.27
N GLY A 23 11.74 12.66 3.09
CA GLY A 23 13.16 12.89 2.83
C GLY A 23 14.08 12.00 3.70
N GLN A 24 13.57 10.87 4.18
CA GLN A 24 14.29 9.95 5.05
C GLN A 24 14.73 8.70 4.29
N THR A 25 15.85 8.14 4.72
CA THR A 25 16.33 6.83 4.29
C THR A 25 16.69 6.03 5.53
N ILE A 26 16.28 4.76 5.56
CA ILE A 26 16.67 3.82 6.61
C ILE A 26 17.29 2.58 5.96
N PRO A 27 18.23 1.89 6.63
CA PRO A 27 18.75 0.63 6.14
C PRO A 27 17.62 -0.37 5.88
N SER A 28 17.69 -1.07 4.74
CA SER A 28 16.72 -2.11 4.37
C SER A 28 17.40 -3.45 4.12
N LEU A 29 16.79 -4.52 4.60
CA LEU A 29 17.16 -5.90 4.31
C LEU A 29 16.09 -6.52 3.42
N ALA A 30 16.44 -6.88 2.19
CA ALA A 30 15.53 -7.56 1.29
C ALA A 30 15.34 -9.02 1.73
N ILE A 31 14.08 -9.46 1.81
CA ILE A 31 13.69 -10.82 2.19
C ILE A 31 13.20 -11.56 0.96
N ASP A 32 13.76 -12.74 0.71
CA ASP A 32 13.38 -13.63 -0.38
C ASP A 32 12.13 -14.43 -0.01
N ALA A 33 11.00 -13.74 -0.11
CA ALA A 33 9.71 -14.39 0.06
C ALA A 33 9.42 -15.43 -1.04
N ALA A 34 10.08 -15.37 -2.21
CA ALA A 34 9.90 -16.35 -3.29
C ALA A 34 10.45 -17.74 -2.90
N ASN A 35 11.52 -17.76 -2.09
CA ASN A 35 12.09 -18.99 -1.53
C ASN A 35 11.64 -19.28 -0.08
N GLY A 36 10.71 -18.48 0.46
CA GLY A 36 10.05 -18.76 1.73
C GLY A 36 10.85 -18.33 2.97
N GLU A 37 11.79 -17.39 2.84
CA GLU A 37 12.52 -16.82 3.98
C GLU A 37 11.57 -16.21 5.03
N ASN A 38 10.48 -15.61 4.57
CA ASN A 38 9.44 -15.01 5.42
C ASN A 38 8.60 -16.04 6.19
N SER A 39 8.80 -17.33 5.95
CA SER A 39 8.15 -18.43 6.66
C SER A 39 9.11 -19.17 7.61
N GLN A 40 10.38 -18.78 7.64
CA GLN A 40 11.36 -19.41 8.53
C GLN A 40 11.15 -18.96 9.99
N PRO A 41 11.48 -19.81 10.98
CA PRO A 41 11.27 -19.50 12.39
C PRO A 41 11.86 -18.15 12.82
N GLU A 42 13.03 -17.79 12.30
CA GLU A 42 13.72 -16.53 12.59
C GLU A 42 12.88 -15.32 12.18
N PHE A 43 12.27 -15.36 10.99
CA PHE A 43 11.40 -14.28 10.52
C PHE A 43 10.05 -14.28 11.25
N LEU A 44 9.48 -15.46 11.50
CA LEU A 44 8.18 -15.58 12.19
C LEU A 44 8.22 -15.06 13.64
N ARG A 45 9.40 -15.01 14.27
CA ARG A 45 9.61 -14.34 15.56
C ARG A 45 9.42 -12.82 15.48
N LEU A 46 9.69 -12.21 14.32
CA LEU A 46 9.47 -10.77 14.08
C LEU A 46 8.02 -10.48 13.70
N ASN A 47 7.43 -11.33 12.86
CA ASN A 47 6.03 -11.23 12.47
C ASN A 47 5.42 -12.64 12.29
N PRO A 48 4.53 -13.09 13.19
CA PRO A 48 3.95 -14.43 13.12
C PRO A 48 3.05 -14.64 11.91
N MET A 49 2.62 -13.58 11.22
CA MET A 49 1.89 -13.69 9.95
C MET A 49 2.80 -13.95 8.74
N GLY A 50 4.12 -13.87 8.91
CA GLY A 50 5.10 -14.02 7.83
C GLY A 50 4.95 -12.97 6.73
N ARG A 51 4.41 -11.79 7.05
CA ARG A 51 4.15 -10.71 6.08
C ARG A 51 5.24 -9.64 6.12
N LEU A 52 5.46 -9.01 4.98
CA LEU A 52 6.36 -7.87 4.80
C LEU A 52 5.55 -6.61 4.49
N PRO A 53 6.00 -5.43 4.92
CA PRO A 53 7.29 -5.16 5.57
C PRO A 53 7.24 -5.37 7.10
N VAL A 54 8.42 -5.40 7.72
CA VAL A 54 8.60 -5.30 9.18
C VAL A 54 9.69 -4.27 9.48
N LEU A 55 9.44 -3.33 10.39
CA LEU A 55 10.45 -2.40 10.90
C LEU A 55 10.99 -2.93 12.23
N VAL A 56 12.30 -3.15 12.31
CA VAL A 56 12.98 -3.55 13.55
C VAL A 56 13.74 -2.36 14.12
N LEU A 57 13.46 -2.00 15.36
CA LEU A 57 14.09 -0.89 16.09
C LEU A 57 15.45 -1.31 16.65
N ASP A 58 16.20 -0.34 17.18
CA ASP A 58 17.57 -0.60 17.67
C ASP A 58 17.60 -1.49 18.92
N ASP A 59 16.50 -1.54 19.68
CA ASP A 59 16.31 -2.43 20.83
C ASP A 59 15.77 -3.83 20.45
N GLY A 60 15.59 -4.08 19.15
CA GLY A 60 15.04 -5.34 18.62
C GLY A 60 13.51 -5.40 18.58
N THR A 61 12.80 -4.35 19.01
CA THR A 61 11.33 -4.27 18.89
C THR A 61 10.93 -4.32 17.41
N ALA A 62 9.97 -5.19 17.06
CA ALA A 62 9.45 -5.32 15.70
C ALA A 62 8.06 -4.68 15.57
N ILE A 63 7.87 -3.88 14.53
CA ILE A 63 6.60 -3.29 14.12
C ILE A 63 6.25 -3.85 12.74
N SER A 64 5.16 -4.60 12.64
CA SER A 64 4.60 -5.08 11.38
C SER A 64 3.41 -4.22 10.93
N GLU A 65 2.84 -4.52 9.75
CA GLU A 65 1.81 -3.74 9.06
C GLU A 65 2.33 -2.39 8.53
N SER A 66 2.36 -2.26 7.19
CA SER A 66 2.90 -1.08 6.50
C SER A 66 2.35 0.26 7.03
N LEU A 67 1.07 0.33 7.39
CA LEU A 67 0.44 1.55 7.92
C LEU A 67 0.78 1.83 9.38
N ALA A 68 0.99 0.80 10.20
CA ALA A 68 1.45 0.98 11.57
C ALA A 68 2.91 1.46 11.58
N ILE A 69 3.73 0.93 10.68
CA ILE A 69 5.09 1.42 10.43
C ILE A 69 5.06 2.90 9.99
N CYS A 70 4.22 3.26 9.01
CA CYS A 70 4.05 4.66 8.58
C CYS A 70 3.58 5.55 9.76
N ARG A 71 2.68 5.08 10.61
CA ARG A 71 2.22 5.82 11.81
C ARG A 71 3.37 6.06 12.80
N TYR A 72 4.20 5.06 13.06
CA TYR A 72 5.37 5.21 13.91
C TYR A 72 6.36 6.24 13.32
N LEU A 73 6.65 6.12 12.01
CA LEU A 73 7.56 7.03 11.31
C LEU A 73 7.00 8.45 11.21
N GLU A 74 5.69 8.64 11.09
CA GLU A 74 5.05 9.98 11.13
C GLU A 74 5.36 10.69 12.46
N SER A 75 5.30 9.97 13.57
CA SER A 75 5.60 10.53 14.89
C SER A 75 7.05 10.97 15.05
N LEU A 76 7.99 10.30 14.37
CA LEU A 76 9.40 10.67 14.36
C LEU A 76 9.69 11.79 13.36
N TYR A 77 9.00 11.79 12.22
CA TYR A 77 9.19 12.70 11.11
C TYR A 77 7.86 13.36 10.75
N PRO A 78 7.38 14.35 11.54
CA PRO A 78 6.02 14.91 11.38
C PRO A 78 5.85 15.78 10.13
N THR A 79 6.94 16.14 9.43
CA THR A 79 6.90 17.02 8.25
C THR A 79 7.44 16.29 7.01
N PRO A 80 6.74 16.35 5.86
CA PRO A 80 5.38 16.87 5.66
C PRO A 80 4.30 16.00 6.34
N PRO A 81 3.13 16.51 6.76
CA PRO A 81 2.14 15.75 7.54
C PRO A 81 1.29 14.81 6.66
N LEU A 82 1.78 13.60 6.40
CA LEU A 82 1.12 12.63 5.51
C LEU A 82 -0.06 11.91 6.17
N LEU A 83 -0.16 11.96 7.49
CA LEU A 83 -1.28 11.40 8.28
C LEU A 83 -2.18 12.47 8.90
N GLY A 84 -2.02 13.73 8.51
CA GLY A 84 -2.82 14.87 8.97
C GLY A 84 -2.34 15.49 10.29
N VAL A 85 -2.78 16.73 10.57
CA VAL A 85 -2.46 17.48 11.79
C VAL A 85 -3.70 17.68 12.66
N GLY A 86 -3.59 17.34 13.94
CA GLY A 86 -4.69 17.45 14.89
C GLY A 86 -5.80 16.43 14.67
N ALA A 87 -6.70 16.31 15.65
CA ALA A 87 -7.64 15.20 15.74
C ALA A 87 -8.54 15.05 14.50
N LEU A 88 -9.05 16.15 13.96
CA LEU A 88 -10.00 16.11 12.85
C LEU A 88 -9.35 15.69 11.52
N GLU A 89 -8.19 16.25 11.17
CA GLU A 89 -7.51 15.90 9.92
C GLU A 89 -7.01 14.46 9.98
N ILE A 90 -6.43 14.05 11.12
CA ILE A 90 -5.99 12.67 11.35
C ILE A 90 -7.15 11.69 11.15
N ALA A 91 -8.31 11.96 11.73
CA ALA A 91 -9.49 11.11 11.57
C ALA A 91 -9.98 11.05 10.11
N LYS A 92 -9.96 12.17 9.39
CA LYS A 92 -10.33 12.21 7.98
C LYS A 92 -9.36 11.42 7.10
N VAL A 93 -8.06 11.56 7.32
CA VAL A 93 -7.04 10.80 6.57
C VAL A 93 -7.16 9.31 6.88
N ASP A 94 -7.32 8.94 8.15
CA ASP A 94 -7.51 7.52 8.55
C ASP A 94 -8.75 6.91 7.89
N MET A 95 -9.88 7.62 7.87
CA MET A 95 -11.08 7.19 7.16
C MET A 95 -10.80 6.90 5.67
N TRP A 96 -10.03 7.77 5.00
CA TRP A 96 -9.68 7.56 3.59
C TRP A 96 -8.67 6.43 3.39
N ILE A 97 -7.71 6.25 4.28
CA ILE A 97 -6.82 5.09 4.30
C ILE A 97 -7.64 3.80 4.35
N ARG A 98 -8.57 3.69 5.31
CA ARG A 98 -9.45 2.52 5.47
C ARG A 98 -10.27 2.24 4.21
N ARG A 99 -10.81 3.27 3.59
CA ARG A 99 -11.54 3.13 2.31
C ARG A 99 -10.61 2.64 1.20
N MET A 100 -9.41 3.18 1.06
CA MET A 100 -8.47 2.73 0.03
C MET A 100 -7.99 1.30 0.26
N GLU A 101 -7.80 0.88 1.52
CA GLU A 101 -7.54 -0.52 1.82
C GLU A 101 -8.72 -1.42 1.42
N GLN A 102 -9.92 -1.14 1.93
CA GLN A 102 -11.08 -2.03 1.78
C GLN A 102 -11.65 -2.09 0.36
N GLN A 103 -11.57 -0.98 -0.37
CA GLN A 103 -12.24 -0.82 -1.67
C GLN A 103 -11.28 -0.99 -2.86
N ILE A 104 -9.98 -0.73 -2.66
CA ILE A 104 -9.00 -0.77 -3.75
C ILE A 104 -7.92 -1.81 -3.46
N SER A 105 -7.17 -1.63 -2.37
CA SER A 105 -5.96 -2.43 -2.14
C SER A 105 -6.24 -3.89 -1.83
N ASN A 106 -7.23 -4.19 -0.98
CA ASN A 106 -7.55 -5.56 -0.60
C ASN A 106 -8.16 -6.33 -1.79
N PRO A 107 -9.15 -5.79 -2.54
CA PRO A 107 -9.65 -6.47 -3.74
C PRO A 107 -8.55 -6.75 -4.78
N ILE A 108 -7.64 -5.80 -5.04
CA ILE A 108 -6.51 -6.04 -5.95
C ILE A 108 -5.55 -7.10 -5.39
N GLY A 109 -5.27 -7.05 -4.08
CA GLY A 109 -4.48 -8.06 -3.40
C GLY A 109 -5.10 -9.45 -3.50
N ASP A 110 -6.42 -9.56 -3.37
CA ASP A 110 -7.17 -10.81 -3.50
C ASP A 110 -7.08 -11.35 -4.93
N ILE A 111 -7.22 -10.50 -5.95
CA ILE A 111 -7.02 -10.92 -7.34
C ILE A 111 -5.60 -11.48 -7.51
N PHE A 112 -4.58 -10.76 -7.08
CA PHE A 112 -3.19 -11.25 -7.16
C PHE A 112 -2.99 -12.58 -6.43
N MET A 113 -3.52 -12.70 -5.22
CA MET A 113 -3.43 -13.89 -4.40
C MET A 113 -4.07 -15.11 -5.09
N HIS A 114 -5.25 -14.92 -5.70
CA HIS A 114 -6.02 -16.01 -6.28
C HIS A 114 -5.78 -16.25 -7.78
N THR A 115 -4.92 -15.48 -8.46
CA THR A 115 -4.60 -15.70 -9.88
C THR A 115 -3.12 -15.73 -10.24
N SER A 116 -2.22 -15.29 -9.36
CA SER A 116 -0.78 -15.23 -9.68
C SER A 116 -0.07 -16.56 -9.47
N ASP A 117 0.97 -16.80 -10.25
CA ASP A 117 1.83 -17.98 -10.09
C ASP A 117 2.60 -17.97 -8.77
N PHE A 118 2.89 -16.79 -8.21
CA PHE A 118 3.55 -16.66 -6.91
C PHE A 118 2.80 -17.41 -5.81
N TYR A 119 1.47 -17.41 -5.84
CA TYR A 119 0.61 -18.03 -4.84
C TYR A 119 0.07 -19.42 -5.22
N ARG A 120 0.26 -19.88 -6.46
CA ARG A 120 -0.31 -21.12 -7.01
C ARG A 120 -0.04 -22.36 -6.15
N SER A 121 1.16 -22.46 -5.57
CA SER A 121 1.57 -23.59 -4.71
C SER A 121 1.59 -23.25 -3.22
N ARG A 122 1.19 -22.04 -2.84
CA ARG A 122 1.28 -21.53 -1.46
C ARG A 122 -0.06 -21.53 -0.74
N ILE A 123 -1.14 -21.39 -1.50
CA ILE A 123 -2.51 -21.36 -0.99
C ILE A 123 -3.45 -22.02 -1.99
N THR A 124 -4.66 -22.33 -1.55
CA THR A 124 -5.76 -22.66 -2.46
C THR A 124 -6.24 -21.40 -3.17
N GLN A 125 -6.09 -21.35 -4.48
CA GLN A 125 -6.61 -20.27 -5.31
C GLN A 125 -8.09 -20.49 -5.63
N VAL A 126 -8.89 -19.42 -5.57
CA VAL A 126 -10.34 -19.45 -5.76
C VAL A 126 -10.71 -18.46 -6.88
N PRO A 127 -10.72 -18.89 -8.16
CA PRO A 127 -10.92 -17.99 -9.30
C PRO A 127 -12.22 -17.17 -9.24
N ALA A 128 -13.30 -17.77 -8.74
CA ALA A 128 -14.58 -17.07 -8.59
C ALA A 128 -14.50 -15.89 -7.60
N TYR A 129 -13.66 -16.00 -6.56
CA TYR A 129 -13.45 -14.89 -5.62
C TYR A 129 -12.58 -13.79 -6.24
N ALA A 130 -11.60 -14.15 -7.09
CA ALA A 130 -10.85 -13.17 -7.87
C ALA A 130 -11.77 -12.37 -8.82
N GLU A 131 -12.70 -13.04 -9.50
CA GLU A 131 -13.65 -12.37 -10.40
C GLU A 131 -14.60 -11.44 -9.63
N TRP A 132 -15.13 -11.89 -8.49
CA TRP A 132 -15.93 -11.03 -7.62
C TRP A 132 -15.15 -9.80 -7.13
N SER A 133 -13.88 -9.98 -6.75
CA SER A 133 -12.99 -8.88 -6.36
C SER A 133 -12.70 -7.93 -7.52
N ARG A 134 -12.63 -8.43 -8.76
CA ARG A 134 -12.53 -7.62 -9.98
C ARG A 134 -13.77 -6.76 -10.17
N GLU A 135 -14.97 -7.32 -10.09
CA GLU A 135 -16.20 -6.52 -10.17
C GLU A 135 -16.25 -5.43 -9.10
N LYS A 136 -15.85 -5.79 -7.86
CA LYS A 136 -15.80 -4.85 -6.74
C LYS A 136 -14.87 -3.68 -7.03
N VAL A 137 -13.62 -3.95 -7.46
CA VAL A 137 -12.65 -2.87 -7.70
C VAL A 137 -13.08 -1.96 -8.86
N MET A 138 -13.74 -2.50 -9.90
CA MET A 138 -14.25 -1.67 -11.00
C MET A 138 -15.35 -0.71 -10.53
N LYS A 139 -16.28 -1.17 -9.68
CA LYS A 139 -17.27 -0.30 -9.03
C LYS A 139 -16.59 0.75 -8.14
N SER A 140 -15.55 0.36 -7.40
CA SER A 140 -14.78 1.27 -6.56
C SER A 140 -14.00 2.32 -7.36
N PHE A 141 -13.53 2.00 -8.57
CA PHE A 141 -12.92 2.99 -9.47
C PHE A 141 -13.91 4.07 -9.91
N ALA A 142 -15.13 3.69 -10.32
CA ALA A 142 -16.16 4.66 -10.68
C ALA A 142 -16.51 5.58 -9.51
N TRP A 143 -16.62 5.02 -8.29
CA TRP A 143 -16.83 5.82 -7.08
C TRP A 143 -15.66 6.78 -6.80
N LEU A 144 -14.42 6.28 -6.87
CA LEU A 144 -13.23 7.08 -6.59
C LEU A 144 -13.03 8.19 -7.64
N ASP A 145 -13.37 7.93 -8.90
CA ASP A 145 -13.38 8.96 -9.95
C ASP A 145 -14.32 10.12 -9.58
N GLY A 146 -15.56 9.81 -9.18
CA GLY A 146 -16.52 10.81 -8.71
C GLY A 146 -16.00 11.60 -7.50
N VAL A 147 -15.33 10.94 -6.55
CA VAL A 147 -14.67 11.58 -5.40
C VAL A 147 -13.58 12.57 -5.85
N LEU A 148 -12.78 12.21 -6.86
CA LEU A 148 -11.64 12.98 -7.37
C LEU A 148 -12.03 14.10 -8.35
N SER A 149 -13.29 14.16 -8.77
CA SER A 149 -13.81 15.24 -9.64
C SER A 149 -13.67 16.63 -9.02
N GLY A 150 -13.76 16.74 -7.69
CA GLY A 150 -13.69 18.01 -6.96
C GLY A 150 -12.44 18.20 -6.10
N ARG A 151 -11.43 17.32 -6.21
CA ARG A 151 -10.23 17.39 -5.36
C ARG A 151 -8.97 16.83 -6.04
N PRO A 152 -7.78 17.38 -5.72
CA PRO A 152 -6.53 16.90 -6.30
C PRO A 152 -6.11 15.52 -5.73
N PHE A 153 -6.38 15.24 -4.45
CA PHE A 153 -5.94 14.03 -3.76
C PHE A 153 -7.08 13.35 -3.00
N ILE A 154 -6.90 12.08 -2.64
CA ILE A 154 -7.97 11.23 -2.11
C ILE A 154 -8.55 11.81 -0.81
N ALA A 155 -7.69 12.22 0.11
CA ALA A 155 -8.11 12.76 1.40
C ALA A 155 -8.52 14.25 1.35
N GLY A 156 -8.34 14.95 0.22
CA GLY A 156 -8.68 16.36 0.07
C GLY A 156 -7.66 17.12 -0.78
N ALA A 157 -7.18 18.25 -0.25
CA ALA A 157 -6.27 19.15 -0.97
C ALA A 157 -4.79 18.72 -0.93
N ASN A 158 -4.41 17.88 0.04
CA ASN A 158 -3.02 17.48 0.27
C ASN A 158 -2.80 16.01 -0.07
N TYR A 159 -1.59 15.68 -0.52
CA TYR A 159 -1.13 14.31 -0.71
C TYR A 159 -0.91 13.63 0.64
N THR A 160 -1.47 12.43 0.83
CA THR A 160 -1.47 11.71 2.11
C THR A 160 -1.17 10.23 1.92
N VAL A 161 -1.07 9.49 3.03
CA VAL A 161 -0.94 8.03 2.99
C VAL A 161 -2.12 7.35 2.27
N ALA A 162 -3.32 7.95 2.24
CA ALA A 162 -4.43 7.40 1.46
C ALA A 162 -4.08 7.30 -0.04
N ASP A 163 -3.36 8.30 -0.56
CA ASP A 163 -2.89 8.31 -1.94
C ASP A 163 -1.82 7.24 -2.18
N ILE A 164 -0.86 7.10 -1.25
CA ILE A 164 0.18 6.05 -1.30
C ILE A 164 -0.45 4.65 -1.35
N VAL A 165 -1.46 4.39 -0.51
CA VAL A 165 -2.15 3.09 -0.46
C VAL A 165 -2.78 2.76 -1.80
N ALA A 166 -3.55 3.69 -2.36
CA ALA A 166 -4.21 3.49 -3.65
C ALA A 166 -3.19 3.37 -4.78
N GLN A 167 -2.16 4.22 -4.82
CA GLN A 167 -1.12 4.17 -5.84
C GLN A 167 -0.41 2.82 -5.89
N CYS A 168 0.06 2.32 -4.74
CA CYS A 168 0.73 1.01 -4.66
C CYS A 168 -0.19 -0.12 -5.14
N ALA A 169 -1.47 -0.06 -4.77
CA ALA A 169 -2.47 -1.04 -5.22
C ALA A 169 -2.67 -1.00 -6.74
N LEU A 170 -2.82 0.18 -7.35
CA LEU A 170 -2.99 0.31 -8.79
C LEU A 170 -1.76 -0.15 -9.58
N VAL A 171 -0.55 -0.01 -9.01
CA VAL A 171 0.66 -0.57 -9.64
C VAL A 171 0.62 -2.10 -9.63
N LEU A 172 0.25 -2.74 -8.51
CA LEU A 172 0.03 -4.19 -8.48
C LEU A 172 -1.10 -4.61 -9.45
N GLY A 173 -2.17 -3.81 -9.52
CA GLY A 173 -3.30 -4.01 -10.42
C GLY A 173 -2.87 -4.24 -11.86
N LYS A 174 -1.88 -3.48 -12.35
CA LYS A 174 -1.36 -3.65 -13.72
C LYS A 174 -0.83 -5.06 -13.99
N ALA A 175 -0.21 -5.70 -13.00
CA ALA A 175 0.32 -7.06 -13.11
C ALA A 175 -0.78 -8.13 -13.19
N VAL A 176 -1.98 -7.82 -12.71
CA VAL A 176 -3.15 -8.73 -12.69
C VAL A 176 -4.26 -8.30 -13.65
N GLY A 177 -3.94 -7.42 -14.60
CA GLY A 177 -4.89 -6.93 -15.60
C GLY A 177 -6.01 -6.06 -15.04
N VAL A 178 -5.82 -5.44 -13.87
CA VAL A 178 -6.72 -4.42 -13.32
C VAL A 178 -6.11 -3.05 -13.63
N ARG A 179 -6.73 -2.31 -14.56
CA ARG A 179 -6.26 -1.00 -15.00
C ARG A 179 -7.36 0.03 -14.83
N VAL A 180 -6.97 1.28 -14.59
CA VAL A 180 -7.91 2.41 -14.56
C VAL A 180 -8.54 2.54 -15.95
N PRO A 181 -9.87 2.45 -16.07
CA PRO A 181 -10.57 2.67 -17.34
C PRO A 181 -10.39 4.10 -17.87
N PRO A 182 -10.24 4.30 -19.18
CA PRO A 182 -10.07 5.63 -19.78
C PRO A 182 -11.21 6.61 -19.48
N GLU A 183 -12.44 6.12 -19.29
CA GLU A 183 -13.62 6.91 -18.96
C GLU A 183 -13.58 7.50 -17.55
N HIS A 184 -12.73 6.99 -16.66
CA HIS A 184 -12.52 7.53 -15.31
C HIS A 184 -11.41 8.60 -15.34
N ALA A 185 -11.73 9.73 -15.97
CA ALA A 185 -10.76 10.80 -16.26
C ALA A 185 -10.11 11.40 -15.02
N HIS A 186 -10.82 11.54 -13.89
CA HIS A 186 -10.29 12.12 -12.66
C HIS A 186 -9.37 11.15 -11.93
N LEU A 187 -9.74 9.87 -11.91
CA LEU A 187 -8.88 8.80 -11.38
C LEU A 187 -7.63 8.62 -12.24
N ALA A 188 -7.76 8.71 -13.57
CA ALA A 188 -6.64 8.65 -14.49
C ALA A 188 -5.69 9.84 -14.30
N ARG A 189 -6.22 11.07 -14.17
CA ARG A 189 -5.45 12.28 -13.83
C ARG A 189 -4.68 12.09 -12.53
N TRP A 190 -5.38 11.78 -11.44
CA TRP A 190 -4.78 11.56 -10.13
C TRP A 190 -3.68 10.50 -10.20
N PHE A 191 -3.94 9.37 -10.86
CA PHE A 191 -2.97 8.29 -10.93
C PHE A 191 -1.72 8.68 -11.71
N ALA A 192 -1.86 9.47 -12.78
CA ALA A 192 -0.74 10.03 -13.52
C ALA A 192 0.08 10.99 -12.65
N GLU A 193 -0.57 11.91 -11.93
CA GLU A 193 0.06 12.88 -11.02
C GLU A 193 0.85 12.20 -9.90
N VAL A 194 0.23 11.26 -9.16
CA VAL A 194 0.92 10.57 -8.06
C VAL A 194 2.04 9.65 -8.58
N SER A 195 1.89 9.09 -9.78
CA SER A 195 2.93 8.25 -10.41
C SER A 195 4.11 9.05 -10.96
N ALA A 196 3.92 10.35 -11.21
CA ALA A 196 4.96 11.26 -11.67
C ALA A 196 5.79 11.87 -10.54
N ARG A 197 5.37 11.69 -9.27
CA ARG A 197 6.13 12.18 -8.11
C ARG A 197 7.54 11.55 -8.10
N PRO A 198 8.60 12.30 -7.74
CA PRO A 198 9.97 11.76 -7.70
C PRO A 198 10.12 10.52 -6.80
N THR A 199 9.34 10.49 -5.73
CA THR A 199 9.26 9.44 -4.70
C THR A 199 8.45 8.22 -5.12
N ALA A 200 7.67 8.29 -6.21
CA ALA A 200 6.71 7.26 -6.61
C ALA A 200 7.34 5.90 -6.90
N ARG A 201 8.63 5.87 -7.24
CA ARG A 201 9.42 4.68 -7.58
C ARG A 201 10.39 4.24 -6.48
N ALA A 202 10.31 4.85 -5.29
CA ALA A 202 11.09 4.43 -4.13
C ALA A 202 10.90 2.95 -3.81
#